data_AF-A0A1I0KCG0-F1
#
_entry.id   AF-A0A1I0KCG0-F1
#
_cell.length_a   1.000
_cell.length_b   1.000
_cell.length_c   1.000
_cell.angle_alpha   90.00
_cell.angle_beta   90.00
_cell.angle_gamma   90.00
#
_symmetry.space_group_name_H-M   'P 1'
#
loop_
_entity.id
_entity.type
_entity.pdbx_description
1 polymer ?
#
loop_
_entity_poly.entity_id
_entity_poly.type
_entity_poly.pdbx_seq_one_letter_code
_entity_poly.pdbx_strand_id
1 'polypeptide(L)'
;MRERIQTVLKRIASEPTLEARWLNTLSLLEFIGVRKISRTVADRHPSLEVLGHLADETRHALAFKRLATEVAGGTEPTDYLCAQEAATWFQTLDRELAAWTQRTLHREDVHLNYLLTTTLVEQRAMLLYPLYKAATRHPAVRAELGKVVTEEQSHRLDIEETCLRRLAEAGVPDFSALKPVEERLFEGLLAALEQHTAPALQVG
;
A
#
# COMPACT_ATOMS: atom_id res chain seq x y z
N MET A 1 0.14 -15.70 7.23
CA MET A 1 0.23 -14.23 7.13
C MET A 1 -1.05 -13.50 7.56
N ARG A 2 -2.24 -13.83 7.03
CA ARG A 2 -3.51 -13.13 7.36
C ARG A 2 -3.80 -12.96 8.86
N GLU A 3 -3.70 -14.03 9.63
CA GLU A 3 -3.97 -14.00 11.08
C GLU A 3 -2.99 -13.10 11.85
N ARG A 4 -1.73 -13.07 11.42
CA ARG A 4 -0.70 -12.17 11.96
C ARG A 4 -1.03 -10.71 11.69
N ILE A 5 -1.39 -10.38 10.45
CA ILE A 5 -1.88 -9.04 10.08
C ILE A 5 -3.08 -8.66 10.95
N GLN A 6 -4.08 -9.54 11.06
CA GLN A 6 -5.27 -9.27 11.88
C GLN A 6 -4.92 -9.02 13.35
N THR A 7 -3.98 -9.78 13.90
CA THR A 7 -3.50 -9.62 15.28
C THR A 7 -2.81 -8.28 15.50
N VAL A 8 -1.89 -7.93 14.61
CA VAL A 8 -1.19 -6.63 14.63
C VAL A 8 -2.18 -5.47 14.52
N LEU A 9 -3.09 -5.51 13.55
CA LEU A 9 -4.06 -4.43 13.35
C LEU A 9 -5.00 -4.26 14.55
N LYS A 10 -5.41 -5.35 15.21
CA LYS A 10 -6.18 -5.28 16.47
C LYS A 10 -5.40 -4.59 17.59
N ARG A 11 -4.09 -4.82 17.68
CA ARG A 11 -3.22 -4.17 18.68
C ARG A 11 -3.02 -2.70 18.36
N ILE A 12 -2.72 -2.36 17.11
CA ILE A 12 -2.62 -0.96 16.64
C ILE A 12 -3.90 -0.19 16.97
N ALA A 13 -5.06 -0.73 16.56
CA ALA A 13 -6.36 -0.12 16.77
C ALA A 13 -6.84 -0.10 18.23
N SER A 14 -6.12 -0.74 19.16
CA SER A 14 -6.48 -0.73 20.57
C SER A 14 -5.93 0.49 21.31
N GLU A 15 -4.99 1.22 20.71
CA GLU A 15 -4.37 2.40 21.30
C GLU A 15 -4.36 3.58 20.32
N PRO A 16 -5.07 4.69 20.60
CA PRO A 16 -5.15 5.84 19.69
C PRO A 16 -3.81 6.40 19.23
N THR A 17 -2.79 6.44 20.11
CA THR A 17 -1.46 6.94 19.71
C THR A 17 -0.80 6.05 18.66
N LEU A 18 -0.95 4.72 18.77
CA LEU A 18 -0.45 3.77 17.77
C LEU A 18 -1.28 3.83 16.49
N GLU A 19 -2.60 3.94 16.61
CA GLU A 19 -3.51 4.04 15.48
C GLU A 19 -3.26 5.32 14.66
N ALA A 20 -3.04 6.46 15.32
CA ALA A 20 -2.68 7.72 14.65
C ALA A 20 -1.37 7.60 13.87
N ARG A 21 -0.32 7.01 14.47
CA ARG A 21 0.97 6.77 13.80
C ARG A 21 0.82 5.80 12.62
N TRP A 22 -0.03 4.79 12.75
CA TRP A 22 -0.32 3.86 11.67
C TRP A 22 -1.08 4.53 10.51
N LEU A 23 -2.09 5.35 10.79
CA LEU A 23 -2.78 6.16 9.78
C LEU A 23 -1.82 7.13 9.07
N ASN A 24 -0.89 7.74 9.81
CA ASN A 24 0.16 8.56 9.22
C ASN A 24 1.10 7.73 8.30
N THR A 25 1.30 6.45 8.62
CA THR A 25 2.09 5.52 7.79
C THR A 25 1.34 5.10 6.54
N LEU A 26 0.03 4.85 6.63
CA LEU A 26 -0.83 4.61 5.46
C LEU A 26 -0.83 5.83 4.54
N SER A 27 -0.97 7.04 5.11
CA SER A 27 -0.87 8.29 4.36
C SER A 27 0.46 8.41 3.60
N LEU A 28 1.58 8.04 4.23
CA LEU A 28 2.89 7.98 3.59
C LEU A 28 2.92 6.97 2.44
N LEU A 29 2.34 5.78 2.61
CA LEU A 29 2.31 4.73 1.58
C LEU A 29 1.51 5.16 0.35
N GLU A 30 0.32 5.70 0.51
CA GLU A 30 -0.47 6.24 -0.63
C GLU A 30 0.31 7.36 -1.32
N PHE A 31 0.97 8.24 -0.55
CA PHE A 31 1.79 9.29 -1.15
C PHE A 31 3.04 8.77 -1.87
N ILE A 32 3.61 7.63 -1.46
CA ILE A 32 4.66 6.94 -2.23
C ILE A 32 4.08 6.43 -3.57
N GLY A 33 2.85 5.90 -3.56
CA GLY A 33 2.08 5.57 -4.77
C GLY A 33 1.94 6.76 -5.72
N VAL A 34 1.48 7.91 -5.22
CA VAL A 34 1.39 9.19 -5.95
C VAL A 34 2.72 9.55 -6.63
N ARG A 35 3.84 9.47 -5.90
CA ARG A 35 5.18 9.78 -6.44
C ARG A 35 5.60 8.83 -7.55
N LYS A 36 5.24 7.56 -7.45
CA LYS A 36 5.53 6.55 -8.48
C LYS A 36 4.69 6.76 -9.73
N ILE A 37 3.39 7.01 -9.58
CA ILE A 37 2.51 7.35 -10.70
C ILE A 37 3.06 8.60 -11.40
N SER A 38 3.39 9.65 -10.63
CA SER A 38 3.97 10.90 -11.13
C SER A 38 5.24 10.68 -11.97
N ARG A 39 6.11 9.74 -11.58
CA ARG A 39 7.31 9.39 -12.35
C ARG A 39 6.97 8.68 -13.65
N THR A 40 5.96 7.81 -13.64
CA THR A 40 5.49 7.06 -14.82
C THR A 40 4.94 7.99 -15.90
N VAL A 41 4.35 9.11 -15.47
CA VAL A 41 3.72 10.12 -16.33
C VAL A 41 4.64 11.30 -16.66
N ALA A 42 5.88 11.32 -16.15
CA ALA A 42 6.80 12.43 -16.35
C ALA A 42 7.33 12.50 -17.79
N ASP A 43 7.43 11.36 -18.48
CA ASP A 43 8.05 11.28 -19.81
C ASP A 43 7.04 11.41 -20.97
N ARG A 44 5.73 11.29 -20.69
CA ARG A 44 4.63 11.38 -21.66
C ARG A 44 3.35 11.85 -20.99
N HIS A 45 2.48 12.56 -21.72
CA HIS A 45 1.18 12.95 -21.19
C HIS A 45 0.38 11.70 -20.77
N PRO A 46 -0.12 11.63 -19.52
CA PRO A 46 -0.84 10.47 -19.02
C PRO A 46 -2.18 10.24 -19.69
N SER A 47 -2.66 9.01 -19.64
CA SER A 47 -4.05 8.71 -19.95
C SER A 47 -4.99 9.27 -18.87
N LEU A 48 -6.27 9.41 -19.20
CA LEU A 48 -7.31 9.81 -18.25
C LEU A 48 -7.34 8.86 -17.03
N GLU A 49 -7.23 7.56 -17.26
CA GLU A 49 -7.20 6.53 -16.22
C GLU A 49 -6.06 6.75 -15.23
N VAL A 50 -4.84 7.00 -15.70
CA VAL A 50 -3.68 7.23 -14.84
C VAL A 50 -3.80 8.56 -14.07
N LEU A 51 -4.39 9.60 -14.67
CA LEU A 51 -4.68 10.86 -13.97
C LEU A 51 -5.77 10.69 -12.91
N GLY A 52 -6.81 9.92 -13.21
CA GLY A 52 -7.85 9.57 -12.25
C GLY A 52 -7.24 8.84 -11.05
N HIS A 53 -6.44 7.82 -11.31
CA HIS A 53 -5.78 7.07 -10.27
C HIS A 53 -4.84 7.94 -9.40
N LEU A 54 -4.04 8.81 -10.03
CA LEU A 54 -3.19 9.77 -9.32
C LEU A 54 -3.99 10.69 -8.39
N ALA A 55 -5.17 11.15 -8.85
CA ALA A 55 -6.03 12.02 -8.06
C ALA A 55 -6.63 11.28 -6.84
N ASP A 56 -7.02 10.03 -7.02
CA ASP A 56 -7.58 9.20 -5.96
C ASP A 56 -6.54 8.84 -4.90
N GLU A 57 -5.34 8.45 -5.30
CA GLU A 57 -4.22 8.16 -4.40
C GLU A 57 -3.81 9.39 -3.58
N THR A 58 -3.82 10.57 -4.21
CA THR A 58 -3.59 11.85 -3.49
C THR A 58 -4.69 12.11 -2.46
N ARG A 59 -5.94 11.80 -2.80
CA ARG A 59 -7.09 11.95 -1.91
C ARG A 59 -7.03 10.95 -0.75
N HIS A 60 -6.63 9.71 -0.98
CA HIS A 60 -6.43 8.71 0.07
C HIS A 60 -5.32 9.11 1.03
N ALA A 61 -4.17 9.54 0.51
CA ALA A 61 -3.07 10.05 1.31
C ALA A 61 -3.53 11.19 2.24
N LEU A 62 -4.28 12.16 1.70
CA LEU A 62 -4.86 13.26 2.46
C LEU A 62 -5.89 12.78 3.49
N ALA A 63 -6.76 11.84 3.13
CA ALA A 63 -7.79 11.30 4.01
C ALA A 63 -7.16 10.60 5.22
N PHE A 64 -6.18 9.73 5.02
CA PHE A 64 -5.47 9.08 6.11
C PHE A 64 -4.69 10.07 6.98
N LYS A 65 -4.10 11.12 6.39
CA LYS A 65 -3.44 12.17 7.18
C LYS A 65 -4.43 12.91 8.09
N ARG A 66 -5.60 13.27 7.57
CA ARG A 66 -6.66 13.93 8.35
C ARG A 66 -7.15 13.03 9.48
N LEU A 67 -7.37 11.75 9.21
CA LEU A 67 -7.77 10.77 10.21
C LEU A 67 -6.69 10.57 11.27
N ALA A 68 -5.41 10.57 10.89
CA ALA A 68 -4.30 10.49 11.83
C ALA A 68 -4.34 11.67 12.82
N THR A 69 -4.59 12.89 12.33
CA THR A 69 -4.77 14.10 13.16
C THR A 69 -6.01 14.00 14.04
N GLU A 70 -7.14 13.52 13.52
CA GLU A 70 -8.37 13.36 14.28
C GLU A 70 -8.22 12.36 15.44
N VAL A 71 -7.65 11.18 15.15
CA VAL A 71 -7.39 10.14 16.16
C VAL A 71 -6.38 10.62 17.21
N ALA A 72 -5.45 11.49 16.85
CA ALA A 72 -4.50 12.14 17.76
C ALA A 72 -5.08 13.36 18.53
N GLY A 73 -6.40 13.55 18.51
CA GLY A 73 -7.06 14.63 19.26
C GLY A 73 -6.88 16.02 18.65
N GLY A 74 -6.69 16.09 17.32
CA GLY A 74 -6.57 17.33 16.56
C GLY A 74 -5.14 17.84 16.37
N THR A 75 -4.13 17.16 16.92
CA THR A 75 -2.71 17.47 16.69
C THR A 75 -2.16 16.61 15.58
N GLU A 76 -1.53 17.21 14.58
CA GLU A 76 -0.94 16.46 13.48
C GLU A 76 0.22 15.57 13.98
N PRO A 77 0.16 14.24 13.76
CA PRO A 77 1.27 13.37 14.14
C PRO A 77 2.51 13.67 13.28
N THR A 78 3.64 13.89 13.96
CA THR A 78 4.97 14.02 13.32
C THR A 78 5.62 12.67 13.07
N ASP A 79 5.19 11.66 13.83
CA ASP A 79 5.82 10.35 13.87
C ASP A 79 4.98 9.31 13.13
N TYR A 80 5.64 8.23 12.74
CA TYR A 80 5.06 7.12 11.98
C TYR A 80 5.26 5.81 12.73
N LEU A 81 4.50 4.78 12.36
CA LEU A 81 4.71 3.42 12.83
C LEU A 81 5.42 2.63 11.73
N CYS A 82 6.70 2.27 11.95
CA CYS A 82 7.50 1.50 10.99
C CYS A 82 7.63 2.17 9.60
N ALA A 83 7.79 3.50 9.54
CA ALA A 83 7.90 4.23 8.27
C ALA A 83 9.06 3.76 7.39
N GLN A 84 10.21 3.43 7.99
CA GLN A 84 11.38 2.99 7.23
C GLN A 84 11.10 1.65 6.56
N GLU A 85 10.52 0.70 7.29
CA GLU A 85 10.17 -0.62 6.78
C GLU A 85 9.05 -0.55 5.75
N ALA A 86 8.05 0.31 5.96
CA ALA A 86 6.96 0.55 5.03
C ALA A 86 7.48 1.12 3.70
N ALA A 87 8.33 2.15 3.76
CA ALA A 87 8.98 2.71 2.57
C ALA A 87 9.92 1.71 1.90
N THR A 88 10.66 0.92 2.69
CA THR A 88 11.58 -0.10 2.18
C THR A 88 10.84 -1.21 1.44
N TRP A 89 9.71 -1.69 1.97
CA TRP A 89 8.84 -2.66 1.30
C TRP A 89 8.41 -2.16 -0.07
N PHE A 90 7.79 -0.97 -0.13
CA PHE A 90 7.28 -0.41 -1.38
C PHE A 90 8.42 -0.17 -2.39
N GLN A 91 9.48 0.53 -1.99
CA GLN A 91 10.57 0.91 -2.90
C GLN A 91 11.39 -0.30 -3.36
N THR A 92 11.54 -1.32 -2.52
CA THR A 92 12.24 -2.54 -2.93
C THR A 92 11.39 -3.37 -3.88
N LEU A 93 10.07 -3.45 -3.65
CA LEU A 93 9.15 -4.09 -4.58
C LEU A 93 9.22 -3.42 -5.96
N ASP A 94 9.10 -2.09 -6.03
CA ASP A 94 9.22 -1.32 -7.28
C ASP A 94 10.53 -1.63 -8.02
N ARG A 95 11.67 -1.64 -7.32
CA ARG A 95 12.98 -1.94 -7.92
C ARG A 95 13.09 -3.39 -8.40
N GLU A 96 12.63 -4.35 -7.61
CA GLU A 96 12.68 -5.77 -8.00
C GLU A 96 11.78 -6.05 -9.21
N LEU A 97 10.62 -5.42 -9.30
CA LEU A 97 9.70 -5.55 -10.43
C LEU A 97 10.21 -4.83 -11.68
N ALA A 98 10.88 -3.68 -11.54
CA ALA A 98 11.59 -3.03 -12.64
C ALA A 98 12.70 -3.93 -13.21
N ALA A 99 13.54 -4.51 -12.33
CA ALA A 99 14.60 -5.43 -12.71
C ALA A 99 14.07 -6.74 -13.32
N TRP A 100 12.94 -7.25 -12.85
CA TRP A 100 12.26 -8.38 -13.48
C TRP A 100 11.75 -8.01 -14.87
N THR A 101 11.04 -6.89 -15.00
CA THR A 101 10.50 -6.39 -16.28
C THR A 101 11.60 -6.23 -17.32
N GLN A 102 12.73 -5.62 -16.92
CA GLN A 102 13.88 -5.41 -17.80
C GLN A 102 14.48 -6.73 -18.29
N ARG A 103 14.60 -7.73 -17.42
CA ARG A 103 15.12 -9.06 -17.80
C ARG A 103 14.16 -9.80 -18.72
N THR A 104 12.86 -9.72 -18.44
CA THR A 104 11.81 -10.43 -19.19
C THR A 104 11.59 -9.83 -20.57
N LEU A 105 11.62 -8.50 -20.69
CA LEU A 105 11.37 -7.79 -21.95
C LEU A 105 12.64 -7.41 -22.72
N HIS A 106 13.82 -7.62 -22.11
CA HIS A 106 15.11 -7.13 -22.62
C HIS A 106 15.16 -5.61 -22.87
N ARG A 107 14.30 -4.85 -22.19
CA ARG A 107 14.22 -3.38 -22.26
C ARG A 107 13.55 -2.81 -21.01
N GLU A 108 13.81 -1.55 -20.71
CA GLU A 108 13.03 -0.85 -19.69
C GLU A 108 11.58 -0.64 -20.17
N ASP A 109 10.62 -0.88 -19.27
CA ASP A 109 9.22 -0.56 -19.49
C ASP A 109 8.62 0.03 -18.23
N VAL A 110 8.74 1.35 -18.10
CA VAL A 110 8.29 2.12 -16.93
C VAL A 110 6.79 1.94 -16.69
N HIS A 111 6.01 1.89 -17.77
CA HIS A 111 4.56 1.75 -17.65
C HIS A 111 4.17 0.33 -17.20
N LEU A 112 4.84 -0.73 -17.67
CA LEU A 112 4.57 -2.09 -17.14
C LEU A 112 5.02 -2.23 -15.70
N ASN A 113 6.16 -1.64 -15.32
CA ASN A 113 6.59 -1.60 -13.93
C ASN A 113 5.60 -0.86 -13.01
N TYR A 114 4.98 0.22 -13.51
CA TYR A 114 3.86 0.87 -12.84
C TYR A 114 2.72 -0.13 -12.59
N LEU A 115 2.17 -0.71 -13.66
CA LEU A 115 1.04 -1.64 -13.58
C LEU A 115 1.33 -2.78 -12.59
N LEU A 116 2.49 -3.43 -12.70
CA LEU A 116 2.86 -4.57 -11.83
C LEU A 116 2.95 -4.19 -10.35
N THR A 117 3.63 -3.08 -10.04
CA THR A 117 3.79 -2.68 -8.64
C THR A 117 2.46 -2.25 -8.05
N THR A 118 1.70 -1.45 -8.80
CA THR A 118 0.38 -0.99 -8.38
C THR A 118 -0.55 -2.17 -8.12
N THR A 119 -0.66 -3.12 -9.07
CA THR A 119 -1.45 -4.34 -8.88
C THR A 119 -1.06 -5.10 -7.61
N LEU A 120 0.23 -5.30 -7.33
CA LEU A 120 0.67 -6.06 -6.15
C LEU A 120 0.47 -5.29 -4.84
N VAL A 121 0.66 -3.96 -4.83
CA VAL A 121 0.40 -3.10 -3.66
C VAL A 121 -1.10 -3.04 -3.37
N GLU A 122 -1.94 -2.86 -4.38
CA GLU A 122 -3.39 -2.83 -4.21
C GLU A 122 -3.94 -4.21 -3.79
N GLN A 123 -3.38 -5.31 -4.30
CA GLN A 123 -3.71 -6.65 -3.78
C GLN A 123 -3.42 -6.78 -2.28
N ARG A 124 -2.32 -6.17 -1.79
CA ARG A 124 -2.01 -6.09 -0.36
C ARG A 124 -3.01 -5.19 0.37
N ALA A 125 -3.34 -4.03 -0.18
CA ALA A 125 -4.34 -3.10 0.39
C ALA A 125 -5.71 -3.77 0.52
N MET A 126 -6.15 -4.54 -0.48
CA MET A 126 -7.40 -5.31 -0.47
C MET A 126 -7.43 -6.42 0.59
N LEU A 127 -6.29 -6.86 1.11
CA LEU A 127 -6.22 -7.70 2.31
C LEU A 127 -6.18 -6.87 3.59
N LEU A 128 -5.35 -5.82 3.61
CA LEU A 128 -5.05 -5.04 4.81
C LEU A 128 -6.23 -4.16 5.24
N TYR A 129 -6.81 -3.38 4.33
CA TYR A 129 -7.84 -2.40 4.64
C TYR A 129 -9.14 -3.02 5.17
N PRO A 130 -9.66 -4.14 4.63
CA PRO A 130 -10.81 -4.81 5.24
C PRO A 130 -10.53 -5.34 6.66
N LEU A 131 -9.32 -5.88 6.90
CA LEU A 131 -8.92 -6.32 8.23
C LEU A 131 -8.79 -5.14 9.19
N TYR A 132 -8.25 -4.01 8.73
CA TYR A 132 -8.09 -2.82 9.54
C TYR A 132 -9.44 -2.18 9.87
N LYS A 133 -10.34 -2.10 8.89
CA LYS A 133 -11.73 -1.64 9.06
C LYS A 133 -12.47 -2.46 10.13
N ALA A 134 -12.22 -3.77 10.19
CA ALA A 134 -12.78 -4.65 11.20
C ALA A 134 -12.12 -4.50 12.59
N ALA A 135 -10.87 -4.03 12.65
CA ALA A 135 -10.13 -3.83 13.89
C ALA A 135 -10.40 -2.47 14.55
N THR A 136 -10.42 -1.39 13.76
CA THR A 136 -10.62 -0.02 14.26
C THR A 136 -11.98 0.17 14.93
N ARG A 137 -11.98 0.87 16.07
CA ARG A 137 -13.19 1.33 16.76
C ARG A 137 -13.59 2.75 16.37
N HIS A 138 -12.72 3.48 15.66
CA HIS A 138 -12.95 4.86 15.29
C HIS A 138 -13.95 4.95 14.11
N PRO A 139 -15.14 5.57 14.28
CA PRO A 139 -16.18 5.55 13.25
C PRO A 139 -15.74 6.18 11.92
N ALA A 140 -15.01 7.31 11.99
CA ALA A 140 -14.52 8.00 10.78
C ALA A 140 -13.51 7.14 10.00
N VAL A 141 -12.58 6.46 10.71
CA VAL A 141 -11.60 5.56 10.09
C VAL A 141 -12.29 4.39 9.41
N ARG A 142 -13.29 3.77 10.09
CA ARG A 142 -14.05 2.66 9.52
C ARG A 142 -14.84 3.07 8.27
N ALA A 143 -15.45 4.25 8.29
CA ALA A 143 -16.20 4.78 7.17
C ALA A 143 -15.29 5.05 5.98
N GLU A 144 -14.14 5.70 6.21
CA GLU A 144 -13.19 6.03 5.15
C GLU A 144 -12.56 4.78 4.53
N LEU A 145 -12.11 3.82 5.35
CA LEU A 145 -11.64 2.52 4.83
C LEU A 145 -12.69 1.80 3.99
N GLY A 146 -13.98 2.01 4.27
CA GLY A 146 -15.05 1.47 3.43
C GLY A 146 -15.09 2.08 2.03
N LYS A 147 -14.85 3.39 1.91
CA LYS A 147 -14.78 4.08 0.62
C LYS A 147 -13.52 3.68 -0.13
N VAL A 148 -12.36 3.77 0.53
CA VAL A 148 -11.05 3.42 -0.04
C VAL A 148 -11.10 1.99 -0.60
N VAL A 149 -11.55 0.99 0.17
CA VAL A 149 -11.67 -0.40 -0.34
C VAL A 149 -12.55 -0.52 -1.59
N THR A 150 -13.61 0.28 -1.70
CA THR A 150 -14.49 0.24 -2.87
C THR A 150 -13.81 0.84 -4.09
N GLU A 151 -13.08 1.94 -3.91
CA GLU A 151 -12.32 2.64 -4.94
C GLU A 151 -11.12 1.78 -5.41
N GLU A 152 -10.31 1.30 -4.48
CA GLU A 152 -9.19 0.38 -4.71
C GLU A 152 -9.60 -0.89 -5.47
N GLN A 153 -10.77 -1.45 -5.15
CA GLN A 153 -11.26 -2.62 -5.87
C GLN A 153 -11.52 -2.33 -7.35
N SER A 154 -11.99 -1.12 -7.68
CA SER A 154 -12.23 -0.71 -9.06
C SER A 154 -10.91 -0.49 -9.80
N HIS A 155 -9.99 0.30 -9.23
CA HIS A 155 -8.68 0.58 -9.84
C HIS A 155 -7.93 -0.71 -10.14
N ARG A 156 -7.90 -1.62 -9.16
CA ARG A 156 -7.17 -2.88 -9.29
C ARG A 156 -7.65 -3.70 -10.46
N LEU A 157 -8.95 -3.80 -10.71
CA LEU A 157 -9.48 -4.61 -11.81
C LEU A 157 -9.02 -4.06 -13.16
N ASP A 158 -9.13 -2.76 -13.36
CA ASP A 158 -8.76 -2.09 -14.62
C ASP A 158 -7.23 -2.16 -14.86
N ILE A 159 -6.44 -1.90 -13.81
CA ILE A 159 -4.98 -1.92 -13.85
C ILE A 159 -4.46 -3.35 -14.03
N GLU A 160 -5.02 -4.33 -13.32
CA GLU A 160 -4.66 -5.75 -13.43
C GLU A 160 -5.00 -6.30 -14.82
N GLU A 161 -6.16 -5.97 -15.39
CA GLU A 161 -6.52 -6.32 -16.76
C GLU A 161 -5.52 -5.75 -17.77
N THR A 162 -5.21 -4.45 -17.64
CA THR A 162 -4.21 -3.78 -18.48
C THR A 162 -2.82 -4.42 -18.33
N CYS A 163 -2.44 -4.80 -17.12
CA CYS A 163 -1.19 -5.50 -16.81
C CYS A 163 -1.12 -6.85 -17.54
N LEU A 164 -2.15 -7.69 -17.39
CA LEU A 164 -2.22 -9.02 -17.99
C LEU A 164 -2.17 -8.97 -19.51
N ARG A 165 -2.93 -8.05 -20.14
CA ARG A 165 -2.88 -7.85 -21.60
C ARG A 165 -1.46 -7.54 -22.07
N ARG A 166 -0.76 -6.69 -21.35
CA ARG A 166 0.58 -6.24 -21.73
C ARG A 166 1.67 -7.29 -21.48
N LEU A 167 1.50 -8.11 -20.44
CA LEU A 167 2.31 -9.30 -20.24
C LEU A 167 2.09 -10.31 -21.37
N ALA A 168 0.84 -10.53 -21.79
CA ALA A 168 0.51 -11.45 -22.88
C ALA A 168 1.13 -11.00 -24.22
N GLU A 169 1.14 -9.70 -24.51
CA GLU A 169 1.86 -9.11 -25.67
C GLU A 169 3.37 -9.44 -25.67
N ALA A 170 3.95 -9.67 -24.48
CA ALA A 170 5.34 -10.06 -24.30
C ALA A 170 5.55 -11.58 -24.16
N GLY A 171 4.51 -12.41 -24.35
CA GLY A 171 4.58 -13.86 -24.20
C GLY A 171 4.64 -14.33 -22.74
N VAL A 172 4.29 -13.47 -21.78
CA VAL A 172 4.23 -13.80 -20.36
C VAL A 172 2.76 -14.03 -19.96
N PRO A 173 2.39 -15.22 -19.45
CA PRO A 173 0.98 -15.54 -19.22
C PRO A 173 0.36 -14.80 -18.03
N ASP A 174 1.13 -14.57 -16.96
CA ASP A 174 0.69 -13.88 -15.76
C ASP A 174 1.88 -13.35 -14.94
N PHE A 175 1.59 -12.74 -13.79
CA PHE A 175 2.59 -12.25 -12.82
C PHE A 175 2.60 -13.08 -11.52
N SER A 176 2.09 -14.33 -11.54
CA SER A 176 1.98 -15.19 -10.35
C SER A 176 3.34 -15.42 -9.68
N ALA A 177 4.41 -15.53 -10.46
CA ALA A 177 5.79 -15.67 -9.98
C ALA A 177 6.31 -14.46 -9.17
N LEU A 178 5.62 -13.31 -9.24
CA LEU A 178 6.00 -12.09 -8.51
C LEU A 178 5.28 -11.96 -7.17
N LYS A 179 4.21 -12.74 -6.92
CA LYS A 179 3.50 -12.74 -5.63
C LYS A 179 4.40 -13.13 -4.45
N PRO A 180 5.24 -14.19 -4.55
CA PRO A 180 6.18 -14.52 -3.47
C PRO A 180 7.23 -13.44 -3.20
N VAL A 181 7.55 -12.59 -4.19
CA VAL A 181 8.45 -11.45 -4.01
C VAL A 181 7.79 -10.39 -3.11
N GLU A 182 6.54 -10.01 -3.42
CA GLU A 182 5.77 -9.10 -2.57
C GLU A 182 5.60 -9.66 -1.15
N GLU A 183 5.21 -10.92 -1.01
CA GLU A 183 4.99 -11.54 0.30
C GLU A 183 6.25 -11.55 1.16
N ARG A 184 7.40 -11.89 0.58
CA ARG A 184 8.70 -11.88 1.28
C ARG A 184 9.08 -10.48 1.75
N LEU A 185 8.84 -9.46 0.92
CA LEU A 185 9.17 -8.08 1.28
C LEU A 185 8.20 -7.55 2.35
N PHE A 186 6.91 -7.85 2.22
CA PHE A 186 5.88 -7.44 3.19
C PHE A 186 6.09 -8.10 4.55
N GLU A 187 6.62 -9.32 4.59
CA GLU A 187 6.99 -10.01 5.83
C GLU A 187 7.95 -9.17 6.70
N GLY A 188 8.86 -8.40 6.10
CA GLY A 188 9.74 -7.48 6.83
C GLY A 188 8.99 -6.35 7.53
N LEU A 189 8.03 -5.72 6.85
CA LEU A 189 7.14 -4.72 7.46
C LEU A 189 6.26 -5.35 8.55
N LEU A 190 5.67 -6.51 8.28
CA LEU A 190 4.82 -7.21 9.24
C LEU A 190 5.58 -7.56 10.52
N ALA A 191 6.80 -8.08 10.41
CA ALA A 191 7.63 -8.39 11.57
C ALA A 191 7.96 -7.14 12.40
N ALA A 192 8.26 -6.01 11.75
CA ALA A 192 8.50 -4.74 12.45
C ALA A 192 7.26 -4.24 13.19
N LEU A 193 6.08 -4.35 12.58
CA LEU A 193 4.81 -4.00 13.22
C LEU A 193 4.51 -4.93 14.40
N GLU A 194 4.79 -6.23 14.29
CA GLU A 194 4.64 -7.19 15.40
C GLU A 194 5.53 -6.82 16.59
N GLN A 195 6.78 -6.42 16.35
CA GLN A 195 7.70 -5.99 17.40
C GLN A 195 7.23 -4.72 18.10
N HIS A 196 6.78 -3.72 17.34
CA HIS A 196 6.32 -2.43 17.89
C HIS A 196 4.96 -2.52 18.60
N THR A 197 4.19 -3.57 18.35
CA THR A 197 2.86 -3.80 18.95
C THR A 197 2.88 -4.91 20.00
N ALA A 198 4.02 -5.58 20.22
CA ALA A 198 4.14 -6.60 21.24
C ALA A 198 3.88 -5.98 22.62
N PRO A 199 3.09 -6.64 23.50
CA PRO A 199 2.95 -6.18 24.87
C PRO A 199 4.34 -6.17 25.53
N ALA A 200 4.65 -5.11 26.28
CA ALA A 200 5.87 -5.03 27.06
C ALA A 200 5.95 -6.29 27.95
N LEU A 201 7.04 -7.04 27.84
CA LEU A 201 7.32 -8.13 28.76
C LEU A 201 7.32 -7.52 30.17
N GLN A 202 6.34 -7.92 30.99
CA GLN A 202 6.37 -7.62 32.41
C GLN A 202 7.58 -8.34 32.99
N VAL A 203 8.69 -7.62 33.13
CA VAL A 203 9.79 -8.06 33.98
C VAL A 203 9.27 -7.87 35.40
N GLY A 204 8.89 -8.99 36.02
CA GLY A 204 8.47 -9.05 37.42
C GLY A 204 9.61 -8.81 38.38
#